data_AF-A0A7C2TR03-F1
#
_entry.id   AF-A0A7C2TR03-F1
#
_cell.length_a   1.000
_cell.length_b   1.000
_cell.length_c   1.000
_cell.angle_alpha   90.00
_cell.angle_beta   90.00
_cell.angle_gamma   90.00
#
_symmetry.space_group_name_H-M   'P 1'
#
loop_
_entity.id
_entity.type
_entity.pdbx_description
1 polymer ?
#
loop_
_entity_poly.entity_id
_entity_poly.type
_entity_poly.pdbx_seq_one_letter_code
_entity_poly.pdbx_strand_id
1 'polypeptide(L)'
;MARWSVLSIFLLGIAMLGPERTAHRTTRPAPDSVRHLILSLDGVGYALVEALMREGHFALFHRPARLIAPFPTLTNPAFIE
;
A
#
# COMPACT_ATOMS: atom_id res chain seq x y z
N MET A 1 -19.25 19.31 -31.96
CA MET A 1 -18.07 19.76 -31.17
C MET A 1 -18.44 20.04 -29.71
N ALA A 2 -19.08 19.11 -29.00
CA ALA A 2 -19.50 19.32 -27.58
C ALA A 2 -19.25 18.11 -26.67
N ARG A 3 -18.62 17.03 -27.18
CA ARG A 3 -18.38 15.79 -26.43
C ARG A 3 -17.09 15.78 -25.61
N TRP A 4 -16.15 16.69 -25.91
CA TRP A 4 -14.88 16.78 -25.16
C TRP A 4 -14.97 17.64 -23.91
N SER A 5 -15.89 18.62 -23.87
CA SER A 5 -16.03 19.53 -22.72
C SER A 5 -16.57 18.84 -21.45
N VAL A 6 -17.45 17.84 -21.61
CA VAL A 6 -18.03 17.10 -20.47
C VAL A 6 -16.98 16.20 -19.80
N LEU A 7 -16.08 15.61 -20.59
CA LEU A 7 -15.01 14.74 -20.08
C LEU A 7 -13.99 15.53 -19.23
N SER A 8 -13.70 16.78 -19.62
CA SER A 8 -12.81 17.66 -18.86
C SER A 8 -13.40 18.07 -17.51
N ILE A 9 -14.70 18.35 -17.44
CA ILE A 9 -15.39 18.67 -16.18
C ILE A 9 -15.40 17.45 -15.27
N PHE A 10 -15.62 16.26 -15.83
CA PHE A 10 -15.63 15.01 -15.06
C PHE A 10 -14.25 14.68 -14.47
N LEU A 11 -13.17 14.85 -15.26
CA LEU A 11 -11.80 14.63 -14.80
C LEU A 11 -11.36 15.67 -13.75
N LEU A 12 -11.80 16.93 -13.88
CA LEU A 12 -11.54 17.96 -12.87
C LEU A 12 -12.29 17.67 -11.55
N GLY A 13 -13.52 17.15 -11.63
CA GLY A 13 -14.31 16.73 -10.46
C GLY A 13 -13.65 15.59 -9.69
N ILE A 14 -13.11 14.59 -10.38
CA ILE A 14 -12.39 13.47 -9.76
C ILE A 14 -11.07 13.93 -9.11
N ALA A 15 -10.37 14.90 -9.71
CA ALA A 15 -9.14 15.44 -9.12
C ALA A 15 -9.38 16.31 -7.87
N MET A 16 -10.58 16.90 -7.73
CA MET A 16 -10.97 17.69 -6.55
C MET A 16 -11.59 16.87 -5.43
N LEU A 17 -12.09 15.65 -5.71
CA LEU A 17 -12.26 14.61 -4.70
C LEU A 17 -10.89 13.98 -4.38
N GLY A 18 -9.98 14.82 -3.88
CA GLY A 18 -8.76 14.34 -3.26
C GLY A 18 -9.13 13.40 -2.10
N PRO A 19 -8.34 12.34 -1.84
CA PRO A 19 -8.61 11.47 -0.71
C PRO A 19 -8.66 12.32 0.56
N GLU A 20 -9.74 12.18 1.32
CA GLU A 20 -9.87 12.67 2.69
C GLU A 20 -8.55 12.38 3.41
N ARG A 21 -7.72 13.41 3.57
CA ARG A 21 -6.46 13.28 4.30
C ARG A 21 -6.85 13.10 5.75
N THR A 22 -7.00 11.84 6.17
CA THR A 22 -7.08 11.47 7.57
C THR A 22 -5.83 12.01 8.23
N ALA A 23 -5.98 13.16 8.91
CA ALA A 23 -4.91 13.79 9.66
C ALA A 23 -4.58 12.88 10.85
N HIS A 24 -3.70 11.91 10.64
CA HIS A 24 -3.20 11.08 11.72
C HIS A 24 -2.27 11.95 12.57
N ARG A 25 -2.78 12.44 13.71
CA ARG A 25 -2.00 13.17 14.70
C ARG A 25 -0.88 12.24 15.19
N THR A 26 0.35 12.52 14.76
CA THR A 26 1.54 11.82 15.24
C THR A 26 1.90 12.34 16.63
N THR A 27 1.37 11.71 17.69
CA THR A 27 1.93 11.90 19.04
C THR A 27 3.35 11.34 19.02
N ARG A 28 4.37 12.19 19.18
CA ARG A 28 5.77 11.74 19.21
C ARG A 28 5.94 10.72 20.35
N PRO A 29 6.27 9.46 20.07
CA PRO A 29 6.55 8.48 21.11
C PRO A 29 7.82 8.89 21.88
N ALA A 30 7.89 8.51 23.15
CA ALA A 30 9.14 8.58 23.92
C ALA A 30 10.24 7.77 23.19
N PRO A 31 11.52 8.17 23.30
CA PRO A 31 12.63 7.59 22.55
C PRO A 31 12.79 6.06 22.70
N ASP A 32 12.21 5.46 23.74
CA ASP A 32 12.34 4.03 24.06
C ASP A 32 11.16 3.16 23.60
N SER A 33 10.09 3.71 23.02
CA SER A 33 9.00 2.89 22.49
C SER A 33 9.16 2.69 20.98
N VAL A 34 9.83 1.62 20.58
CA VAL A 34 9.77 1.15 19.18
C VAL A 34 8.31 0.77 18.91
N ARG A 35 7.60 1.62 18.18
CA ARG A 35 6.29 1.27 17.64
C ARG A 35 6.53 0.40 16.41
N HIS A 36 6.12 -0.87 16.48
CA HIS A 36 6.22 -1.77 15.34
C HIS A 36 5.43 -1.19 14.15
N LEU A 37 6.09 -1.07 13.00
CA LEU A 37 5.45 -0.74 11.73
C LEU A 37 5.33 -2.02 10.93
N ILE A 38 4.09 -2.42 10.62
CA ILE A 38 3.79 -3.54 9.74
C ILE A 38 3.27 -2.93 8.43
N LEU A 39 4.01 -3.17 7.35
CA LEU A 39 3.59 -2.82 5.99
C LEU A 39 3.08 -4.09 5.31
N SER A 40 1.82 -4.06 4.88
CA SER A 40 1.24 -5.15 4.09
C SER A 40 1.06 -4.66 2.65
N LEU A 41 1.71 -5.34 1.71
CA LEU A 41 1.77 -4.96 0.29
C LEU A 41 0.79 -5.83 -0.49
N ASP A 42 -0.29 -5.22 -0.99
CA ASP A 42 -1.33 -5.96 -1.73
C ASP A 42 -0.83 -6.42 -3.11
N GLY A 43 -1.23 -7.63 -3.51
CA GLY A 43 -0.88 -8.21 -4.81
C GLY A 43 0.60 -8.58 -5.00
N VAL A 44 1.45 -8.48 -3.97
CA VAL A 44 2.87 -8.80 -4.08
C VAL A 44 3.15 -10.27 -3.75
N GLY A 45 3.51 -11.05 -4.77
CA GLY A 45 3.86 -12.47 -4.61
C GLY A 45 5.27 -12.71 -4.06
N TYR A 46 5.44 -13.80 -3.31
CA TYR A 46 6.74 -14.21 -2.73
C TYR A 46 7.85 -14.34 -3.78
N ALA A 47 7.55 -14.96 -4.93
CA ALA A 47 8.55 -15.21 -5.97
C ALA A 47 9.15 -13.91 -6.56
N LEU A 48 8.32 -12.87 -6.68
CA LEU A 48 8.77 -11.55 -7.13
C LEU A 48 9.74 -10.93 -6.12
N VAL A 49 9.39 -10.96 -4.83
CA VAL A 49 10.23 -10.40 -3.76
C VAL A 49 11.56 -11.16 -3.65
N GLU A 50 11.52 -12.49 -3.76
CA GLU A 50 12.71 -13.33 -3.75
C GLU A 50 13.66 -13.01 -4.91
N ALA A 51 13.14 -12.78 -6.12
CA ALA A 51 13.93 -12.38 -7.28
C ALA A 51 14.60 -11.02 -7.07
N LEU A 52 13.81 -10.00 -6.69
CA LEU A 52 14.32 -8.64 -6.44
C LEU A 52 15.35 -8.61 -5.32
N MET A 53 15.19 -9.44 -4.28
CA MET A 53 16.18 -9.52 -3.22
C MET A 53 17.49 -10.16 -3.69
N ARG A 54 17.44 -11.19 -4.55
CA ARG A 54 18.64 -11.77 -5.17
C ARG A 54 19.37 -10.78 -6.08
N GLU A 55 18.64 -9.86 -6.69
CA GLU A 55 19.19 -8.77 -7.51
C GLU A 55 19.79 -7.63 -6.67
N GLY A 56 19.63 -7.67 -5.34
CA GLY A 56 20.19 -6.69 -4.42
C GLY A 56 19.29 -5.47 -4.15
N HIS A 57 18.07 -5.43 -4.68
CA HIS A 57 17.14 -4.31 -4.49
C HIS A 57 16.70 -4.13 -3.02
N PHE A 58 16.81 -5.17 -2.19
CA PHE A 58 16.37 -5.17 -0.79
C PHE A 58 17.51 -5.48 0.21
N ALA A 59 18.74 -5.03 -0.06
CA ALA A 59 19.91 -5.33 0.78
C ALA A 59 19.80 -4.87 2.26
N LEU A 60 18.93 -3.90 2.56
CA LEU A 60 18.68 -3.39 3.91
C LEU A 60 17.66 -4.22 4.70
N PHE A 61 16.98 -5.18 4.06
CA PHE A 61 15.92 -5.98 4.67
C PHE A 61 16.38 -7.42 4.95
N HIS A 62 15.70 -8.08 5.88
CA HIS A 62 15.88 -9.51 6.12
C HIS A 62 15.34 -10.34 4.95
N ARG A 63 15.84 -11.57 4.81
CA ARG A 63 15.37 -12.50 3.76
C ARG A 63 13.85 -12.71 3.87
N PRO A 64 13.09 -12.70 2.75
CA PRO A 64 11.66 -12.96 2.79
C PRO A 64 11.37 -14.36 3.32
N ALA A 65 10.35 -14.47 4.16
CA ALA A 65 9.80 -15.75 4.61
C ALA A 65 8.53 -16.09 3.81
N ARG A 66 8.24 -17.39 3.66
CA ARG A 66 6.98 -17.84 3.05
C ARG A 66 5.86 -17.75 4.09
N LEU A 67 4.74 -17.17 3.70
CA LEU A 67 3.54 -17.00 4.53
C LEU A 67 2.34 -17.70 3.87
N ILE A 68 1.32 -17.99 4.67
CA ILE A 68 0.04 -18.55 4.20
C ILE A 68 -0.96 -17.40 4.08
N ALA A 69 -1.64 -17.30 2.94
CA ALA A 69 -2.71 -16.33 2.72
C ALA A 69 -4.09 -16.98 2.93
N PRO A 70 -5.10 -16.22 3.36
CA PRO A 70 -6.48 -16.69 3.41
C PRO A 70 -6.98 -17.17 2.03
N PHE A 71 -7.93 -18.10 2.05
CA PHE A 71 -8.68 -18.53 0.87
C PHE A 71 -10.15 -18.08 0.98
N PRO A 72 -10.74 -17.47 -0.07
CA PRO A 72 -10.08 -17.04 -1.31
C PRO A 72 -9.07 -15.92 -1.06
N THR A 73 -8.01 -15.86 -1.86
CA THR A 73 -6.98 -14.81 -1.76
C THR A 73 -7.54 -13.50 -2.31
N LEU A 74 -8.21 -12.74 -1.45
CA LEU A 74 -8.78 -11.43 -1.72
C LEU A 74 -8.22 -10.41 -0.73
N THR A 75 -8.18 -9.14 -1.11
CA THR A 75 -7.69 -8.04 -0.27
C THR A 75 -8.46 -7.98 1.06
N ASN A 76 -9.79 -7.84 1.06
CA ASN A 76 -10.56 -7.71 2.31
C ASN A 76 -10.29 -8.82 3.36
N PRO A 77 -10.38 -10.13 3.05
CA PRO A 77 -10.07 -11.16 4.02
C PRO A 77 -8.60 -11.22 4.43
N ALA A 78 -7.67 -10.67 3.63
CA ALA A 78 -6.24 -10.61 3.96
C ALA A 78 -5.86 -9.43 4.87
N PHE A 79 -6.57 -8.30 4.78
CA PHE A 79 -6.22 -7.06 5.48
C PHE A 79 -7.11 -6.72 6.68
N ILE A 80 -8.30 -7.33 6.80
CA ILE A 80 -9.31 -7.05 7.84
C ILE A 80 -9.59 -5.53 7.95
N GLU A 81 -10.56 -5.07 7.15
CA GLU A 81 -11.45 -3.97 7.57
C GLU A 81 -12.69 -4.55 8.25
#